data_AF-A0A7S4PS06-F1
#
_entry.id   AF-A0A7S4PS06-F1
#
_cell.length_a   1.000
_cell.length_b   1.000
_cell.length_c   1.000
_cell.angle_alpha   90.00
_cell.angle_beta   90.00
_cell.angle_gamma   90.00
#
_symmetry.space_group_name_H-M   'P 1'
#
loop_
_entity.id
_entity.type
_entity.pdbx_description
1 polymer ?
#
loop_
_entity_poly.entity_id
_entity_poly.type
_entity_poly.pdbx_seq_one_letter_code
_entity_poly.pdbx_strand_id
1 'polypeptide(L)'
;MAMLRRFLSCAVSSKKENLVLKGILAPPASRAASLSRSLTGSRLPASPSKASRTALGVRSLSWPHSKWGNSVDLSMTFNSIIKVYTVAASPNWFMPWQTKQQRESTGSGFIIEGRRIITNAHCVADQAHVMIRKHGDPTKYTARVVAVGHECDLALLTTDSEEFWEGTRPLTFGGIPELQDPVAVVGYPTGGDNISVSVGVVSRVEPQQYVHGATSLLAIQIDAAINPGNSGGPALINHEVVGVAFQSLEGAENIGFIIPVPIINHFLRDVEKNSGVYVGFPALGISCQAMENTQLRSFYGMKTNETGVLICKIRPLTDSAQKLKEHDVILEIDGQVVGNDGTVVFRNRERISFDYVLSRKFAGDKIEMGILRNGERMKIMVEAQPLKHLVPIQQYDLLPRYFIYAGLVFTPLSQPYLHEYGDDWYNTSPRRLCDRALMGEQQIEDQEAVILSQVLQDSTNAGHEALC
;
A
#
# COMPACT_ATOMS: atom_id res chain seq x y z
N MET A 1 8.78 22.30 36.77
CA MET A 1 9.35 23.52 36.14
C MET A 1 10.75 23.34 35.51
N ALA A 2 11.67 22.54 36.06
CA ALA A 2 13.02 22.37 35.49
C ALA A 2 13.05 21.63 34.13
N MET A 3 12.12 20.69 33.90
CA MET A 3 12.00 19.95 32.64
C MET A 3 11.49 20.83 31.48
N LEU A 4 10.53 21.72 31.76
CA LEU A 4 9.97 22.67 30.79
C LEU A 4 11.01 23.72 30.34
N ARG A 5 11.88 24.15 31.26
CA ARG A 5 12.98 25.08 30.93
C ARG A 5 14.06 24.44 30.04
N ARG A 6 14.31 23.13 30.17
CA ARG A 6 15.27 22.41 29.30
C ARG A 6 14.76 22.25 27.87
N PHE A 7 13.46 22.00 27.69
CA PHE A 7 12.85 21.90 26.36
C PHE A 7 12.81 23.25 25.61
N LEU A 8 12.43 24.34 26.31
CA LEU A 8 12.37 25.68 25.71
C LEU A 8 13.76 26.27 25.38
N SER A 9 14.81 25.89 26.12
CA SER A 9 16.19 26.32 25.86
C SER A 9 16.77 25.78 24.55
N CYS A 10 16.33 24.61 24.08
CA CYS A 10 16.82 24.03 22.81
C CYS A 10 16.17 24.67 21.57
N ALA A 11 14.98 25.27 21.71
CA ALA A 11 14.25 25.87 20.58
C ALA A 11 14.73 27.28 20.19
N VAL A 12 15.55 27.95 21.02
CA VAL A 12 15.92 29.36 20.85
C VAL A 12 17.37 29.56 20.37
N SER A 13 18.21 28.52 20.29
CA SER A 13 19.63 28.65 19.93
C SER A 13 19.96 28.44 18.44
N SER A 14 19.01 28.70 17.53
CA SER A 14 19.25 28.62 16.09
C SER A 14 18.55 29.77 15.38
N LYS A 15 19.24 30.92 15.28
CA LYS A 15 19.19 31.91 14.19
C LYS A 15 19.85 33.23 14.61
N LYS A 16 21.04 33.46 14.07
CA LYS A 16 21.53 34.81 13.74
C LYS A 16 22.23 34.71 12.40
N GLU A 17 21.56 35.15 11.35
CA GLU A 17 22.23 35.71 10.17
C GLU A 17 21.27 36.71 9.52
N ASN A 18 21.80 37.92 9.34
CA ASN A 18 21.12 39.10 8.81
C ASN A 18 20.94 38.97 7.31
N LEU A 19 19.77 39.33 6.77
CA LEU A 19 19.72 39.99 5.48
C LEU A 19 18.59 41.03 5.44
N VAL A 20 18.96 42.21 4.96
CA VAL A 20 18.22 43.47 4.95
C VAL A 20 17.22 43.47 3.79
N LEU A 21 15.95 43.78 4.06
CA LEU A 21 14.98 44.18 3.02
C LEU A 21 14.24 45.45 3.44
N LYS A 22 14.42 46.50 2.62
CA LYS A 22 13.74 47.79 2.70
C LYS A 22 12.28 47.65 2.26
N GLY A 23 11.38 48.30 3.00
CA GLY A 23 9.95 48.30 2.73
C GLY A 23 9.49 49.29 1.66
N ILE A 24 8.28 49.05 1.16
CA ILE A 24 7.39 50.04 0.54
C ILE A 24 5.95 49.73 1.01
N LEU A 25 5.22 50.82 1.28
CA LEU A 25 3.94 50.98 1.95
C LEU A 25 2.69 50.36 1.25
N ALA A 26 1.79 49.83 2.08
CA ALA A 26 0.34 50.12 2.29
C ALA A 26 -0.70 50.14 1.12
N PRO A 27 -2.01 49.92 1.42
CA PRO A 27 -2.96 49.11 0.62
C PRO A 27 -4.04 49.93 -0.14
N PRO A 28 -5.05 49.27 -0.76
CA PRO A 28 -6.42 49.63 -0.38
C PRO A 28 -7.46 48.49 -0.33
N ALA A 29 -8.62 48.87 0.19
CA ALA A 29 -9.72 48.08 0.70
C ALA A 29 -10.80 47.62 -0.32
N SER A 30 -11.66 46.75 0.22
CA SER A 30 -12.94 46.18 -0.25
C SER A 30 -13.81 46.96 -1.25
N ARG A 31 -14.51 46.22 -2.13
CA ARG A 31 -15.95 46.41 -2.39
C ARG A 31 -16.58 45.19 -3.10
N ALA A 32 -17.65 44.68 -2.50
CA ALA A 32 -18.61 43.78 -3.12
C ALA A 32 -19.63 44.58 -3.95
N ALA A 33 -20.03 44.05 -5.11
CA ALA A 33 -21.27 44.43 -5.78
C ALA A 33 -21.74 43.30 -6.71
N SER A 34 -22.91 42.75 -6.38
CA SER A 34 -23.79 41.98 -7.25
C SER A 34 -24.28 42.82 -8.43
N LEU A 35 -24.43 42.24 -9.63
CA LEU A 35 -25.41 42.70 -10.62
C LEU A 35 -25.73 41.58 -11.62
N SER A 36 -26.99 41.14 -11.58
CA SER A 36 -27.69 40.38 -12.60
C SER A 36 -27.94 41.22 -13.86
N ARG A 37 -27.79 40.64 -15.06
CA ARG A 37 -28.70 40.91 -16.18
C ARG A 37 -28.57 39.88 -17.31
N SER A 38 -29.72 39.30 -17.63
CA SER A 38 -30.08 38.63 -18.89
C SER A 38 -29.82 39.51 -20.11
N LEU A 39 -29.56 38.90 -21.27
CA LEU A 39 -30.18 39.26 -22.56
C LEU A 39 -29.89 38.16 -23.61
N THR A 40 -30.95 37.44 -23.94
CA THR A 40 -31.39 36.97 -25.26
C THR A 40 -30.44 37.01 -26.46
N GLY A 41 -30.32 35.84 -27.12
CA GLY A 41 -30.76 35.68 -28.50
C GLY A 41 -29.73 35.86 -29.62
N SER A 42 -29.22 34.75 -30.15
CA SER A 42 -28.79 34.68 -31.56
C SER A 42 -28.93 33.26 -32.12
N ARG A 43 -29.68 33.17 -33.22
CA ARG A 43 -30.04 31.99 -34.01
C ARG A 43 -28.80 31.31 -34.60
N LEU A 44 -28.78 29.98 -34.59
CA LEU A 44 -27.89 29.16 -35.44
C LEU A 44 -28.69 28.61 -36.64
N PRO A 45 -28.12 28.60 -37.86
CA PRO A 45 -28.80 28.13 -39.06
C PRO A 45 -28.71 26.60 -39.27
N ALA A 46 -29.56 26.14 -40.19
CA ALA A 46 -29.96 24.77 -40.46
C ALA A 46 -28.90 23.87 -41.14
N SER A 47 -29.19 22.57 -41.03
CA SER A 47 -28.55 21.39 -41.64
C SER A 47 -28.39 21.43 -43.16
N PRO A 48 -27.35 20.79 -43.72
CA PRO A 48 -27.37 20.25 -45.08
C PRO A 48 -27.61 18.74 -45.13
N SER A 49 -28.25 18.34 -46.21
CA SER A 49 -28.76 17.02 -46.58
C SER A 49 -27.71 16.04 -47.11
N LYS A 50 -28.01 14.75 -46.90
CA LYS A 50 -27.72 13.53 -47.70
C LYS A 50 -26.55 13.60 -48.70
N ALA A 51 -25.49 12.84 -48.40
CA ALA A 51 -24.58 12.28 -49.40
C ALA A 51 -24.43 10.77 -49.16
N SER A 52 -24.72 9.99 -50.20
CA SER A 52 -24.55 8.54 -50.31
C SER A 52 -23.08 8.15 -50.13
N ARG A 53 -22.78 7.20 -49.24
CA ARG A 53 -21.49 6.50 -49.20
C ARG A 53 -21.71 5.02 -49.45
N THR A 54 -21.19 4.58 -50.59
CA THR A 54 -20.93 3.21 -51.00
C THR A 54 -20.17 2.44 -49.92
N ALA A 55 -20.73 1.29 -49.52
CA ALA A 55 -20.11 0.38 -48.57
C ALA A 55 -18.93 -0.35 -49.22
N LEU A 56 -17.71 0.00 -48.81
CA LEU A 56 -16.53 -0.87 -48.96
C LEU A 56 -16.57 -1.88 -47.79
N GLY A 57 -16.80 -3.15 -48.12
CA GLY A 57 -16.88 -4.23 -47.16
C GLY A 57 -15.58 -4.40 -46.38
N VAL A 58 -15.60 -4.01 -45.11
CA VAL A 58 -14.62 -4.44 -44.13
C VAL A 58 -15.01 -5.86 -43.73
N ARG A 59 -14.25 -6.85 -44.21
CA ARG A 59 -14.33 -8.22 -43.70
C ARG A 59 -14.00 -8.16 -42.21
N SER A 60 -14.98 -8.46 -41.36
CA SER A 60 -14.74 -8.80 -39.96
C SER A 60 -13.84 -10.04 -39.95
N LEU A 61 -12.61 -9.89 -39.46
CA LEU A 61 -11.85 -11.05 -39.00
C LEU A 61 -12.56 -11.56 -37.74
N SER A 62 -13.40 -12.57 -37.92
CA SER A 62 -13.92 -13.36 -36.82
C SER A 62 -12.76 -14.14 -36.20
N TRP A 63 -12.40 -13.79 -34.98
CA TRP A 63 -11.53 -14.61 -34.15
C TRP A 63 -12.27 -15.92 -33.84
N PRO A 64 -11.62 -17.09 -34.00
CA PRO A 64 -12.27 -18.35 -33.70
C PRO A 64 -12.62 -18.40 -32.21
N HIS A 65 -13.93 -18.47 -31.90
CA HIS A 65 -14.51 -18.63 -30.56
C HIS A 65 -14.21 -20.02 -29.93
N SER A 66 -13.15 -20.71 -30.34
CA SER A 66 -12.94 -22.13 -30.04
C SER A 66 -11.85 -22.41 -28.98
N LYS A 67 -11.64 -21.51 -28.02
CA LYS A 67 -10.87 -21.80 -26.79
C LYS A 67 -11.69 -21.74 -25.50
N TRP A 68 -13.00 -21.48 -25.58
CA TRP A 68 -13.93 -21.65 -24.44
C TRP A 68 -14.53 -23.06 -24.46
N GLY A 69 -13.67 -24.08 -24.51
CA GLY A 69 -14.05 -25.48 -24.43
C GLY A 69 -14.06 -25.94 -22.97
N ASN A 70 -15.10 -25.49 -22.25
CA ASN A 70 -15.62 -25.91 -20.92
C ASN A 70 -16.08 -24.65 -20.20
N SER A 71 -17.39 -24.50 -20.03
CA SER A 71 -17.94 -23.60 -19.02
C SER A 71 -17.26 -23.95 -17.69
N VAL A 72 -16.51 -23.03 -17.10
CA VAL A 72 -15.87 -23.24 -15.80
C VAL A 72 -17.00 -23.44 -14.78
N ASP A 73 -17.28 -24.69 -14.41
CA ASP A 73 -18.27 -25.01 -13.39
C ASP A 73 -17.70 -24.68 -12.01
N LEU A 74 -17.87 -23.43 -11.59
CA LEU A 74 -17.44 -22.93 -10.28
C LEU A 74 -18.41 -23.30 -9.15
N SER A 75 -19.48 -24.07 -9.41
CA SER A 75 -20.53 -24.35 -8.42
C SER A 75 -19.97 -25.01 -7.15
N MET A 76 -18.98 -25.90 -7.28
CA MET A 76 -18.32 -26.53 -6.14
C MET A 76 -17.38 -25.59 -5.38
N THR A 77 -16.90 -24.52 -6.02
CA THR A 77 -15.96 -23.55 -5.44
C THR A 77 -16.70 -22.47 -4.64
N PHE A 78 -17.96 -22.17 -4.96
CA PHE A 78 -18.74 -21.12 -4.29
C PHE A 78 -18.96 -21.36 -2.79
N ASN A 79 -19.05 -22.62 -2.35
CA ASN A 79 -19.18 -22.95 -0.92
C ASN A 79 -17.94 -22.59 -0.10
N SER A 80 -16.80 -22.38 -0.76
CA SER A 80 -15.52 -22.03 -0.14
C SER A 80 -15.30 -20.52 -0.08
N ILE A 81 -16.20 -19.74 -0.69
CA ILE A 81 -16.12 -18.29 -0.76
C ILE A 81 -17.09 -17.72 0.26
N ILE A 82 -16.61 -16.77 1.03
CA ILE A 82 -17.29 -16.29 2.22
C ILE A 82 -17.47 -14.79 2.12
N LYS A 83 -18.58 -14.31 2.67
CA LYS A 83 -18.81 -12.88 2.87
C LYS A 83 -18.32 -12.50 4.25
N VAL A 84 -17.48 -11.47 4.34
CA VAL A 84 -16.97 -10.89 5.59
C VAL A 84 -17.83 -9.69 5.94
N TYR A 85 -18.22 -9.58 7.20
CA TYR A 85 -18.87 -8.42 7.80
C TYR A 85 -17.99 -7.90 8.92
N THR A 86 -17.66 -6.62 8.89
CA THR A 86 -16.80 -6.01 9.89
C THR A 86 -17.49 -4.80 10.49
N VAL A 87 -17.52 -4.74 11.81
CA VAL A 87 -17.79 -3.51 12.55
C VAL A 87 -16.43 -2.95 12.96
N ALA A 88 -16.08 -1.77 12.46
CA ALA A 88 -14.81 -1.11 12.74
C ALA A 88 -15.02 0.12 13.65
N ALA A 89 -14.06 0.36 14.54
CA ALA A 89 -14.04 1.49 15.47
C ALA A 89 -12.64 2.13 15.48
N SER A 90 -12.31 2.83 14.40
CA SER A 90 -11.01 3.50 14.27
C SER A 90 -10.76 4.54 15.36
N PRO A 91 -9.51 4.69 15.83
CA PRO A 91 -9.16 5.73 16.80
C PRO A 91 -9.30 7.14 16.19
N ASN A 92 -9.51 8.13 17.04
CA ASN A 92 -9.36 9.54 16.68
C ASN A 92 -7.93 9.99 17.00
N TRP A 93 -7.14 10.38 16.00
CA TRP A 93 -5.74 10.70 16.23
C TRP A 93 -5.51 12.10 16.85
N PHE A 94 -6.44 13.05 16.67
CA PHE A 94 -6.43 14.34 17.37
C PHE A 94 -6.86 14.21 18.84
N MET A 95 -7.82 13.32 19.11
CA MET A 95 -8.32 13.01 20.45
C MET A 95 -8.08 11.53 20.77
N PRO A 96 -6.83 11.13 21.08
CA PRO A 96 -6.41 9.72 21.15
C PRO A 96 -7.08 8.89 22.24
N TRP A 97 -7.80 9.53 23.18
CA TRP A 97 -8.67 8.88 24.16
C TRP A 97 -10.09 8.57 23.64
N GLN A 98 -10.40 8.90 22.39
CA GLN A 98 -11.70 8.67 21.74
C GLN A 98 -11.56 7.74 20.53
N THR A 99 -12.61 6.98 20.27
CA THR A 99 -12.82 6.27 19.00
C THR A 99 -13.79 7.05 18.14
N LYS A 100 -13.63 6.95 16.82
CA LYS A 100 -14.61 7.45 15.84
C LYS A 100 -15.91 6.65 15.94
N GLN A 101 -16.97 7.16 15.30
CA GLN A 101 -18.22 6.42 15.19
C GLN A 101 -17.98 5.07 14.51
N GLN A 102 -18.64 4.04 15.02
CA GLN A 102 -18.59 2.71 14.44
C GLN A 102 -19.10 2.74 13.00
N ARG A 103 -18.43 1.99 12.13
CA ARG A 103 -18.84 1.81 10.74
C ARG A 103 -18.94 0.32 10.46
N GLU A 104 -19.92 -0.03 9.64
CA GLU A 104 -20.07 -1.38 9.11
C GLU A 104 -19.52 -1.42 7.68
N SER A 105 -18.77 -2.47 7.38
CA SER A 105 -18.28 -2.76 6.04
C SER A 105 -18.48 -4.24 5.71
N THR A 106 -18.46 -4.53 4.41
CA THR A 106 -18.49 -5.90 3.91
C THR A 106 -17.37 -6.13 2.93
N GLY A 107 -16.80 -7.33 2.97
CA GLY A 107 -15.80 -7.80 2.02
C GLY A 107 -16.04 -9.25 1.66
N SER A 108 -15.08 -9.82 0.94
CA SER A 108 -15.05 -11.22 0.55
C SER A 108 -13.88 -11.92 1.20
N GLY A 109 -13.93 -13.24 1.24
CA GLY A 109 -12.84 -14.09 1.67
C GLY A 109 -12.99 -15.48 1.07
N PHE A 110 -12.04 -16.36 1.36
CA PHE A 110 -12.15 -17.76 0.98
C PHE A 110 -11.45 -18.69 1.96
N ILE A 111 -11.94 -19.92 2.03
CA ILE A 111 -11.44 -20.97 2.91
C ILE A 111 -10.18 -21.59 2.31
N ILE A 112 -9.16 -21.73 3.15
CA ILE A 112 -7.92 -22.43 2.88
C ILE A 112 -7.71 -23.55 3.92
N GLU A 113 -6.69 -24.38 3.71
CA GLU A 113 -6.43 -25.52 4.59
C GLU A 113 -6.21 -25.11 6.05
N GLY A 114 -6.61 -26.00 6.97
CA GLY A 114 -6.40 -25.80 8.41
C GLY A 114 -7.45 -24.92 9.08
N ARG A 115 -8.69 -24.88 8.57
CA ARG A 115 -9.80 -24.07 9.13
C ARG A 115 -9.45 -22.58 9.21
N ARG A 116 -8.89 -22.09 8.11
CA ARG A 116 -8.43 -20.72 7.96
C ARG A 116 -9.13 -20.06 6.78
N ILE A 117 -9.33 -18.76 6.89
CA ILE A 117 -9.95 -17.93 5.86
C ILE A 117 -9.00 -16.80 5.52
N ILE A 118 -8.76 -16.57 4.24
CA ILE A 118 -8.03 -15.39 3.76
C ILE A 118 -9.03 -14.32 3.36
N THR A 119 -8.72 -13.08 3.70
CA THR A 119 -9.38 -11.85 3.22
C THR A 119 -8.33 -10.73 3.14
N ASN A 120 -8.74 -9.50 2.78
CA ASN A 120 -7.84 -8.36 2.85
C ASN A 120 -7.72 -7.78 4.26
N ALA A 121 -6.57 -7.18 4.56
CA ALA A 121 -6.35 -6.48 5.81
C ALA A 121 -7.29 -5.28 5.95
N HIS A 122 -7.52 -4.52 4.88
CA HIS A 122 -8.44 -3.38 4.93
C HIS A 122 -9.90 -3.79 5.19
N CYS A 123 -10.30 -5.03 4.88
CA CYS A 123 -11.64 -5.53 5.20
C CYS A 123 -11.86 -5.73 6.70
N VAL A 124 -10.79 -5.87 7.50
CA VAL A 124 -10.85 -6.13 8.94
C VAL A 124 -10.03 -5.14 9.77
N ALA A 125 -9.61 -4.02 9.18
CA ALA A 125 -8.85 -2.99 9.87
C ALA A 125 -9.71 -2.26 10.92
N ASP A 126 -9.12 -2.01 12.08
CA ASP A 126 -9.72 -1.40 13.26
C ASP A 126 -10.99 -2.15 13.72
N GLN A 127 -11.05 -3.46 13.48
CA GLN A 127 -12.25 -4.24 13.79
C GLN A 127 -12.51 -4.27 15.30
N ALA A 128 -13.78 -4.06 15.66
CA ALA A 128 -14.35 -4.35 16.97
C ALA A 128 -15.10 -5.70 16.97
N HIS A 129 -15.64 -6.10 15.81
CA HIS A 129 -16.33 -7.37 15.63
C HIS A 129 -16.28 -7.82 14.18
N VAL A 130 -16.01 -9.10 13.93
CA VAL A 130 -16.00 -9.71 12.60
C VAL A 130 -16.98 -10.88 12.56
N MET A 131 -17.81 -10.93 11.52
CA MET A 131 -18.66 -12.07 11.22
C MET A 131 -18.41 -12.55 9.79
N ILE A 132 -18.69 -13.82 9.55
CA ILE A 132 -18.57 -14.47 8.24
C ILE A 132 -19.83 -15.23 7.89
N ARG A 133 -20.10 -15.37 6.59
CA ARG A 133 -21.24 -16.14 6.08
C ARG A 133 -20.87 -16.90 4.81
N LYS A 134 -21.28 -18.17 4.74
CA LYS A 134 -21.14 -19.02 3.55
C LYS A 134 -22.15 -18.64 2.47
N HIS A 135 -21.86 -19.00 1.22
CA HIS A 135 -22.87 -18.94 0.18
C HIS A 135 -24.06 -19.85 0.50
N GLY A 136 -25.28 -19.35 0.31
CA GLY A 136 -26.52 -20.11 0.54
C GLY A 136 -26.88 -20.35 2.01
N ASP A 137 -26.04 -19.96 2.96
CA ASP A 137 -26.31 -20.07 4.40
C ASP A 137 -26.86 -18.72 4.93
N PRO A 138 -28.04 -18.69 5.56
CA PRO A 138 -28.55 -17.45 6.17
C PRO A 138 -27.80 -17.03 7.44
N THR A 139 -27.04 -17.95 8.05
CA THR A 139 -26.43 -17.78 9.37
C THR A 139 -25.11 -17.02 9.27
N LYS A 140 -24.96 -15.98 10.10
CA LYS A 140 -23.66 -15.31 10.29
C LYS A 140 -22.96 -15.92 11.49
N TYR A 141 -21.70 -16.29 11.31
CA TYR A 141 -20.86 -16.87 12.35
C TYR A 141 -19.84 -15.84 12.81
N THR A 142 -19.56 -15.80 14.12
CA THR A 142 -18.52 -14.92 14.66
C THR A 142 -17.16 -15.44 14.23
N ALA A 143 -16.30 -14.56 13.73
CA ALA A 143 -14.93 -14.88 13.35
C ALA A 143 -13.94 -14.10 14.21
N ARG A 144 -12.76 -14.68 14.40
CA ARG A 144 -11.61 -14.01 15.00
C ARG A 144 -10.56 -13.71 13.94
N VAL A 145 -9.85 -12.61 14.12
CA VAL A 145 -8.64 -12.29 13.35
C VAL A 145 -7.46 -13.03 13.99
N VAL A 146 -6.75 -13.84 13.20
CA VAL A 146 -5.56 -14.59 13.62
C VAL A 146 -4.30 -13.76 13.42
N ALA A 147 -4.16 -13.14 12.24
CA ALA A 147 -3.04 -12.29 11.89
C ALA A 147 -3.46 -11.28 10.81
N VAL A 148 -2.81 -10.12 10.80
CA VAL A 148 -3.01 -9.07 9.80
C VAL A 148 -1.66 -8.60 9.28
N GLY A 149 -1.49 -8.61 7.97
CA GLY A 149 -0.37 -8.01 7.27
C GLY A 149 -0.85 -6.81 6.46
N HIS A 150 -0.85 -5.62 7.07
CA HIS A 150 -1.27 -4.39 6.40
C HIS A 150 -0.41 -4.10 5.17
N GLU A 151 0.91 -4.32 5.25
CA GLU A 151 1.87 -4.11 4.15
C GLU A 151 1.50 -4.84 2.87
N CYS A 152 1.03 -6.09 2.98
CA CYS A 152 0.59 -6.91 1.86
C CYS A 152 -0.94 -6.99 1.71
N ASP A 153 -1.67 -6.20 2.49
CA ASP A 153 -3.14 -6.17 2.52
C ASP A 153 -3.80 -7.56 2.66
N LEU A 154 -3.27 -8.41 3.53
CA LEU A 154 -3.82 -9.75 3.82
C LEU A 154 -4.20 -9.88 5.29
N ALA A 155 -5.29 -10.59 5.55
CA ALA A 155 -5.68 -11.01 6.89
C ALA A 155 -6.08 -12.48 6.91
N LEU A 156 -5.77 -13.12 8.03
CA LEU A 156 -6.10 -14.50 8.31
C LEU A 156 -7.19 -14.55 9.37
N LEU A 157 -8.32 -15.17 9.06
CA LEU A 157 -9.44 -15.35 9.99
C LEU A 157 -9.68 -16.82 10.32
N THR A 158 -10.38 -17.07 11.42
CA THR A 158 -10.93 -18.39 11.76
C THR A 158 -12.21 -18.24 12.60
N THR A 159 -12.92 -19.33 12.85
CA THR A 159 -14.12 -19.39 13.70
C THR A 159 -14.15 -20.68 14.49
N ASP A 160 -14.72 -20.62 15.70
CA ASP A 160 -14.93 -21.80 16.57
C ASP A 160 -16.20 -22.57 16.23
N SER A 161 -17.05 -22.03 15.35
CA SER A 161 -18.30 -22.67 14.98
C SER A 161 -18.04 -23.88 14.09
N GLU A 162 -18.16 -25.09 14.63
CA GLU A 162 -18.02 -26.35 13.87
C GLU A 162 -19.00 -26.42 12.67
N GLU A 163 -20.24 -25.97 12.88
CA GLU A 163 -21.29 -25.87 11.86
C GLU A 163 -20.87 -25.05 10.63
N PHE A 164 -20.01 -24.03 10.82
CA PHE A 164 -19.48 -23.26 9.72
C PHE A 164 -18.58 -24.14 8.82
N TRP A 165 -17.77 -25.02 9.40
CA TRP A 165 -16.81 -25.84 8.65
C TRP A 165 -17.46 -27.05 7.95
N GLU A 166 -18.66 -27.45 8.35
CA GLU A 166 -19.39 -28.55 7.72
C GLU A 166 -19.64 -28.29 6.24
N GLY A 167 -19.30 -29.28 5.41
CA GLY A 167 -19.49 -29.24 3.95
C GLY A 167 -18.56 -28.27 3.20
N THR A 168 -17.61 -27.63 3.88
CA THR A 168 -16.65 -26.72 3.25
C THR A 168 -15.50 -27.48 2.59
N ARG A 169 -14.95 -26.92 1.52
CA ARG A 169 -13.76 -27.46 0.84
C ARG A 169 -12.71 -26.36 0.71
N PRO A 170 -11.52 -26.50 1.31
CA PRO A 170 -10.45 -25.54 1.11
C PRO A 170 -10.09 -25.35 -0.37
N LEU A 171 -9.78 -24.12 -0.77
CA LEU A 171 -9.19 -23.84 -2.07
C LEU A 171 -7.67 -24.08 -2.02
N THR A 172 -7.13 -24.58 -3.13
CA THR A 172 -5.69 -24.78 -3.32
C THR A 172 -5.08 -23.57 -4.02
N PHE A 173 -3.79 -23.34 -3.78
CA PHE A 173 -3.03 -22.27 -4.44
C PHE A 173 -2.37 -22.79 -5.71
N GLY A 174 -2.47 -22.01 -6.78
CA GLY A 174 -1.74 -22.24 -8.03
C GLY A 174 -0.38 -21.52 -8.05
N GLY A 175 0.08 -21.19 -9.26
CA GLY A 175 1.32 -20.42 -9.48
C GLY A 175 1.11 -18.94 -9.78
N ILE A 176 2.18 -18.26 -10.21
CA ILE A 176 2.08 -16.94 -10.83
C ILE A 176 1.58 -17.15 -12.27
N PRO A 177 0.41 -16.63 -12.66
CA PRO A 177 -0.14 -16.81 -13.99
C PRO A 177 0.65 -16.07 -15.06
N GLU A 178 0.58 -16.53 -16.30
CA GLU A 178 1.19 -15.90 -17.46
C GLU A 178 0.31 -14.77 -18.00
N LEU A 179 0.91 -13.86 -18.79
CA LEU A 179 0.14 -12.84 -19.48
C LEU A 179 -0.90 -13.49 -20.40
N GLN A 180 -2.09 -12.92 -20.45
CA GLN A 180 -3.26 -13.40 -21.19
C GLN A 180 -3.95 -14.66 -20.63
N ASP A 181 -3.50 -15.20 -19.50
CA ASP A 181 -4.22 -16.30 -18.86
C ASP A 181 -5.62 -15.83 -18.40
N PRO A 182 -6.68 -16.62 -18.66
CA PRO A 182 -8.03 -16.28 -18.24
C PRO A 182 -8.16 -16.42 -16.72
N VAL A 183 -8.71 -15.40 -16.07
CA VAL A 183 -8.84 -15.31 -14.62
C VAL A 183 -10.26 -14.93 -14.23
N ALA A 184 -10.82 -15.63 -13.25
CA ALA A 184 -12.13 -15.34 -12.69
C ALA A 184 -11.98 -14.83 -11.25
N VAL A 185 -12.49 -13.64 -10.97
CA VAL A 185 -12.59 -13.09 -9.62
C VAL A 185 -13.98 -13.37 -9.08
N VAL A 186 -14.05 -13.93 -7.88
CA VAL A 186 -15.30 -14.31 -7.27
C VAL A 186 -15.41 -13.66 -5.88
N GLY A 187 -16.56 -13.07 -5.59
CA GLY A 187 -16.78 -12.37 -4.32
C GLY A 187 -18.22 -11.91 -4.13
N TYR A 188 -18.42 -11.02 -3.17
CA TYR A 188 -19.70 -10.45 -2.80
C TYR A 188 -19.68 -8.92 -3.00
N PRO A 189 -20.38 -8.39 -4.00
CA PRO A 189 -20.42 -6.95 -4.23
C PRO A 189 -21.14 -6.24 -3.07
N THR A 190 -20.77 -4.98 -2.84
CA THR A 190 -21.40 -4.14 -1.81
C THR A 190 -22.91 -4.05 -2.02
N GLY A 191 -23.68 -4.19 -0.93
CA GLY A 191 -25.15 -4.14 -0.96
C GLY A 191 -25.83 -5.42 -1.45
N GLY A 192 -25.10 -6.40 -1.99
CA GLY A 192 -25.63 -7.68 -2.46
C GLY A 192 -25.21 -8.85 -1.58
N ASP A 193 -26.08 -9.83 -1.41
CA ASP A 193 -25.82 -11.06 -0.64
C ASP A 193 -25.54 -12.29 -1.52
N ASN A 194 -25.65 -12.12 -2.84
CA ASN A 194 -25.33 -13.13 -3.82
C ASN A 194 -23.88 -13.01 -4.27
N ILE A 195 -23.30 -14.14 -4.68
CA ILE A 195 -21.98 -14.17 -5.29
C ILE A 195 -22.02 -13.45 -6.65
N SER A 196 -20.95 -12.69 -6.92
CA SER A 196 -20.63 -12.13 -8.22
C SER A 196 -19.35 -12.78 -8.76
N VAL A 197 -19.34 -13.03 -10.06
CA VAL A 197 -18.18 -13.54 -10.80
C VAL A 197 -17.84 -12.52 -11.89
N SER A 198 -16.60 -12.07 -11.92
CA SER A 198 -16.04 -11.23 -12.98
C SER A 198 -14.90 -11.97 -13.66
N VAL A 199 -14.91 -12.02 -14.99
CA VAL A 199 -13.89 -12.76 -15.77
C VAL A 199 -13.13 -11.81 -16.65
N GLY A 200 -11.83 -12.02 -16.74
CA GLY A 200 -10.90 -11.25 -17.56
C GLY A 200 -9.66 -12.08 -17.84
N VAL A 201 -8.57 -11.41 -18.16
CA VAL A 201 -7.24 -11.97 -18.37
C VAL A 201 -6.19 -11.24 -17.55
N VAL A 202 -5.06 -11.92 -17.34
CA VAL A 202 -3.86 -11.31 -16.76
C VAL A 202 -3.24 -10.33 -17.75
N SER A 203 -3.22 -9.05 -17.38
CA SER A 203 -2.71 -7.96 -18.21
C SER A 203 -1.24 -7.63 -17.92
N ARG A 204 -0.81 -7.72 -16.65
CA ARG A 204 0.55 -7.37 -16.24
C ARG A 204 0.93 -8.04 -14.93
N VAL A 205 2.22 -8.29 -14.73
CA VAL A 205 2.80 -8.77 -13.48
C VAL A 205 3.98 -7.88 -13.14
N GLU A 206 3.83 -7.02 -12.13
CA GLU A 206 4.86 -6.05 -11.75
C GLU A 206 4.72 -5.62 -10.28
N PRO A 207 5.75 -5.04 -9.66
CA PRO A 207 5.62 -4.40 -8.37
C PRO A 207 4.63 -3.24 -8.47
N GLN A 208 3.71 -3.15 -7.51
CA GLN A 208 2.73 -2.07 -7.40
C GLN A 208 2.67 -1.59 -5.95
N GLN A 209 2.27 -0.33 -5.79
CA GLN A 209 2.06 0.24 -4.47
C GLN A 209 0.78 -0.31 -3.86
N TYR A 210 0.91 -1.03 -2.74
CA TYR A 210 -0.22 -1.49 -1.94
C TYR A 210 -0.68 -0.30 -1.09
N VAL A 211 -1.82 0.32 -1.44
CA VAL A 211 -2.27 1.56 -0.80
C VAL A 211 -2.48 1.39 0.70
N HIS A 212 -3.10 0.28 1.12
CA HIS A 212 -3.36 -0.03 2.55
C HIS A 212 -2.11 -0.36 3.37
N GLY A 213 -1.00 -0.68 2.70
CA GLY A 213 0.26 -1.09 3.33
C GLY A 213 1.43 -0.14 3.12
N ALA A 214 1.23 0.91 2.31
CA ALA A 214 2.23 1.87 1.85
C ALA A 214 3.56 1.26 1.37
N THR A 215 3.49 0.03 0.84
CA THR A 215 4.66 -0.76 0.42
C THR A 215 4.51 -1.20 -1.03
N SER A 216 5.62 -1.27 -1.76
CA SER A 216 5.63 -1.80 -3.13
C SER A 216 5.95 -3.30 -3.10
N LEU A 217 4.99 -4.12 -3.51
CA LEU A 217 5.12 -5.58 -3.58
C LEU A 217 4.64 -6.07 -4.94
N LEU A 218 4.96 -7.32 -5.29
CA LEU A 218 4.48 -7.92 -6.52
C LEU A 218 2.95 -7.91 -6.54
N ALA A 219 2.36 -7.40 -7.63
CA ALA A 219 0.94 -7.49 -7.88
C ALA A 219 0.70 -8.00 -9.31
N ILE A 220 -0.49 -8.54 -9.54
CA ILE A 220 -0.93 -8.92 -10.89
C ILE A 220 -2.09 -8.01 -11.27
N GLN A 221 -1.94 -7.33 -12.38
CA GLN A 221 -3.00 -6.55 -13.02
C GLN A 221 -3.86 -7.47 -13.88
N ILE A 222 -5.17 -7.33 -13.76
CA ILE A 222 -6.18 -8.05 -14.53
C ILE A 222 -7.16 -7.05 -15.16
N ASP A 223 -7.79 -7.41 -16.27
CA ASP A 223 -8.84 -6.61 -16.90
C ASP A 223 -10.26 -7.00 -16.48
N ALA A 224 -10.38 -7.88 -15.48
CA ALA A 224 -11.64 -8.16 -14.81
C ALA A 224 -12.01 -7.02 -13.84
N ALA A 225 -13.28 -6.63 -13.87
CA ALA A 225 -13.79 -5.60 -12.96
C ALA A 225 -13.69 -6.05 -11.50
N ILE A 226 -13.06 -5.21 -10.67
CA ILE A 226 -13.05 -5.34 -9.21
C ILE A 226 -13.93 -4.23 -8.64
N ASN A 227 -15.06 -4.64 -8.06
CA ASN A 227 -16.00 -3.73 -7.41
C ASN A 227 -15.85 -3.78 -5.88
N PRO A 228 -16.20 -2.69 -5.16
CA PRO A 228 -16.24 -2.71 -3.71
C PRO A 228 -17.04 -3.91 -3.17
N GLY A 229 -16.45 -4.64 -2.22
CA GLY A 229 -17.00 -5.86 -1.64
C GLY A 229 -16.38 -7.15 -2.19
N ASN A 230 -15.92 -7.17 -3.46
CA ASN A 230 -15.19 -8.32 -4.01
C ASN A 230 -13.76 -8.44 -3.46
N SER A 231 -13.23 -7.35 -2.89
CA SER A 231 -11.95 -7.33 -2.18
C SER A 231 -11.93 -8.42 -1.10
N GLY A 232 -10.84 -9.18 -1.08
CA GLY A 232 -10.56 -10.32 -0.22
C GLY A 232 -11.00 -11.65 -0.84
N GLY A 233 -11.79 -11.62 -1.92
CA GLY A 233 -12.22 -12.80 -2.66
C GLY A 233 -11.10 -13.40 -3.51
N PRO A 234 -11.19 -14.68 -3.89
CA PRO A 234 -10.17 -15.35 -4.69
C PRO A 234 -10.24 -14.94 -6.16
N ALA A 235 -9.08 -14.83 -6.77
CA ALA A 235 -8.89 -14.89 -8.22
C ALA A 235 -8.47 -16.30 -8.61
N LEU A 236 -9.19 -16.90 -9.56
CA LEU A 236 -9.14 -18.33 -9.87
C LEU A 236 -8.73 -18.58 -11.32
N ILE A 237 -7.88 -19.60 -11.51
CA ILE A 237 -7.57 -20.22 -12.80
C ILE A 237 -7.65 -21.72 -12.59
N ASN A 238 -8.46 -22.43 -13.40
CA ASN A 238 -8.65 -23.89 -13.27
C ASN A 238 -8.98 -24.37 -11.84
N HIS A 239 -9.82 -23.62 -11.12
CA HIS A 239 -10.20 -23.87 -9.71
C HIS A 239 -9.10 -23.66 -8.66
N GLU A 240 -7.90 -23.23 -9.06
CA GLU A 240 -6.81 -22.86 -8.15
C GLU A 240 -6.77 -21.35 -7.95
N VAL A 241 -6.46 -20.94 -6.72
CA VAL A 241 -6.28 -19.54 -6.36
C VAL A 241 -4.94 -19.07 -6.90
N VAL A 242 -4.96 -18.09 -7.81
CA VAL A 242 -3.77 -17.38 -8.32
C VAL A 242 -3.55 -16.03 -7.64
N GLY A 243 -4.52 -15.56 -6.87
CA GLY A 243 -4.36 -14.40 -6.01
C GLY A 243 -5.61 -14.00 -5.22
N VAL A 244 -5.49 -12.91 -4.46
CA VAL A 244 -6.60 -12.28 -3.70
C VAL A 244 -6.94 -10.94 -4.35
N ALA A 245 -8.19 -10.70 -4.73
CA ALA A 245 -8.60 -9.39 -5.22
C ALA A 245 -8.46 -8.35 -4.11
N PHE A 246 -7.83 -7.19 -4.36
CA PHE A 246 -7.58 -6.21 -3.28
C PHE A 246 -7.81 -4.75 -3.67
N GLN A 247 -7.58 -4.37 -4.93
CA GLN A 247 -7.64 -2.96 -5.32
C GLN A 247 -8.14 -2.75 -6.75
N SER A 248 -8.88 -1.65 -6.93
CA SER A 248 -9.15 -1.01 -8.22
C SER A 248 -8.52 0.39 -8.21
N LEU A 249 -8.01 0.85 -9.36
CA LEU A 249 -7.53 2.23 -9.49
C LEU A 249 -8.74 3.15 -9.70
N GLU A 250 -8.94 4.12 -8.80
CA GLU A 250 -10.00 5.10 -8.95
C GLU A 250 -9.87 5.85 -10.30
N GLY A 251 -10.96 5.89 -11.06
CA GLY A 251 -11.00 6.53 -12.38
C GLY A 251 -10.43 5.69 -13.53
N ALA A 252 -9.93 4.49 -13.28
CA ALA A 252 -9.53 3.54 -14.33
C ALA A 252 -10.59 2.44 -14.49
N GLU A 253 -11.24 2.40 -15.66
CA GLU A 253 -12.16 1.31 -15.99
C GLU A 253 -11.39 0.04 -16.34
N ASN A 254 -11.90 -1.11 -15.88
CA ASN A 254 -11.36 -2.44 -16.18
C ASN A 254 -9.88 -2.61 -15.81
N ILE A 255 -9.44 -2.01 -14.70
CA ILE A 255 -8.13 -2.28 -14.11
C ILE A 255 -8.33 -2.78 -12.68
N GLY A 256 -8.14 -4.08 -12.50
CA GLY A 256 -8.14 -4.74 -11.21
C GLY A 256 -6.74 -5.21 -10.82
N PHE A 257 -6.48 -5.31 -9.52
CA PHE A 257 -5.26 -5.92 -9.00
C PHE A 257 -5.56 -7.09 -8.08
N ILE A 258 -4.72 -8.12 -8.18
CA ILE A 258 -4.73 -9.28 -7.29
C ILE A 258 -3.37 -9.45 -6.61
N ILE A 259 -3.41 -9.83 -5.33
CA ILE A 259 -2.26 -10.18 -4.49
C ILE A 259 -1.84 -11.59 -4.88
N PRO A 260 -0.65 -11.80 -5.46
CA PRO A 260 -0.29 -13.08 -6.06
C PRO A 260 0.11 -14.11 -4.99
N VAL A 261 -0.03 -15.40 -5.34
CA VAL A 261 0.30 -16.53 -4.45
C VAL A 261 1.66 -16.44 -3.74
N PRO A 262 2.77 -15.98 -4.35
CA PRO A 262 4.04 -15.83 -3.62
C PRO A 262 3.95 -14.88 -2.42
N ILE A 263 3.16 -13.81 -2.51
CA ILE A 263 2.94 -12.86 -1.41
C ILE A 263 2.05 -13.50 -0.35
N ILE A 264 1.00 -14.23 -0.75
CA ILE A 264 0.14 -15.00 0.16
C ILE A 264 0.97 -16.03 0.95
N ASN A 265 1.80 -16.81 0.25
CA ASN A 265 2.65 -17.82 0.85
C ASN A 265 3.72 -17.22 1.76
N HIS A 266 4.26 -16.05 1.41
CA HIS A 266 5.17 -15.31 2.30
C HIS A 266 4.46 -14.96 3.60
N PHE A 267 3.31 -14.28 3.53
CA PHE A 267 2.49 -13.91 4.69
C PHE A 267 2.15 -15.11 5.57
N LEU A 268 1.62 -16.20 4.99
CA LEU A 268 1.26 -17.40 5.75
C LEU A 268 2.45 -18.04 6.47
N ARG A 269 3.60 -18.13 5.79
CA ARG A 269 4.83 -18.70 6.37
C ARG A 269 5.44 -17.79 7.42
N ASP A 270 5.35 -16.47 7.25
CA ASP A 270 5.84 -15.51 8.22
C ASP A 270 5.05 -15.59 9.52
N VAL A 271 3.72 -15.61 9.42
CA VAL A 271 2.81 -15.81 10.57
C VAL A 271 3.09 -17.15 11.27
N GLU A 272 3.28 -18.23 10.51
CA GLU A 272 3.57 -19.55 11.08
C GLU A 272 4.93 -19.58 11.81
N LYS A 273 5.99 -19.06 11.19
CA LYS A 273 7.34 -19.01 11.78
C LYS A 273 7.37 -18.20 13.08
N ASN A 274 6.56 -17.16 13.16
CA ASN A 274 6.56 -16.21 14.28
C ASN A 274 5.36 -16.43 15.22
N SER A 275 4.88 -17.68 15.32
CA SER A 275 3.87 -18.10 16.31
C SER A 275 2.57 -17.28 16.28
N GLY A 276 2.10 -16.95 15.07
CA GLY A 276 0.87 -16.19 14.87
C GLY A 276 1.08 -14.68 14.66
N VAL A 277 2.31 -14.18 14.78
CA VAL A 277 2.63 -12.76 14.58
C VAL A 277 3.16 -12.53 13.17
N TYR A 278 2.63 -11.55 12.45
CA TYR A 278 3.20 -11.11 11.18
C TYR A 278 4.33 -10.11 11.44
N VAL A 279 5.50 -10.31 10.83
CA VAL A 279 6.70 -9.48 11.04
C VAL A 279 6.89 -8.47 9.91
N GLY A 280 6.58 -8.83 8.67
CA GLY A 280 6.68 -7.91 7.54
C GLY A 280 7.64 -8.33 6.43
N PHE A 281 7.65 -7.52 5.36
CA PHE A 281 8.61 -7.67 4.27
C PHE A 281 9.93 -6.98 4.62
N PRO A 282 11.07 -7.67 4.47
CA PRO A 282 12.36 -7.07 4.73
C PRO A 282 12.78 -6.14 3.59
N ALA A 283 13.63 -5.18 3.91
CA ALA A 283 14.25 -4.30 2.93
C ALA A 283 15.70 -3.98 3.31
N LEU A 284 16.45 -3.47 2.33
CA LEU A 284 17.84 -3.07 2.52
C LEU A 284 17.97 -1.62 3.03
N GLY A 285 16.91 -0.81 2.96
CA GLY A 285 16.95 0.59 3.37
C GLY A 285 17.82 1.48 2.49
N ILE A 286 18.04 1.10 1.23
CA ILE A 286 18.84 1.87 0.26
C ILE A 286 17.94 2.59 -0.75
N SER A 287 18.46 3.67 -1.33
CA SER A 287 17.88 4.31 -2.51
C SER A 287 18.90 4.30 -3.64
N CYS A 288 18.45 3.92 -4.83
CA CYS A 288 19.32 3.69 -5.96
C CYS A 288 19.01 4.63 -7.13
N GLN A 289 20.02 4.91 -7.95
CA GLN A 289 19.92 5.61 -9.22
C GLN A 289 20.27 4.66 -10.37
N ALA A 290 19.49 4.74 -11.44
CA ALA A 290 19.74 4.03 -12.69
C ALA A 290 21.07 4.50 -13.35
N MET A 291 21.81 3.54 -13.91
CA MET A 291 23.13 3.74 -14.51
C MET A 291 23.10 3.65 -16.04
N GLU A 292 22.03 4.14 -16.69
CA GLU A 292 21.87 4.09 -18.15
C GLU A 292 22.90 4.95 -18.90
N ASN A 293 23.32 6.07 -18.29
CA ASN A 293 24.32 6.96 -18.86
C ASN A 293 25.72 6.30 -18.90
N THR A 294 26.31 6.22 -20.08
CA THR A 294 27.62 5.56 -20.30
C THR A 294 28.76 6.28 -19.60
N GLN A 295 28.76 7.61 -19.57
CA GLN A 295 29.82 8.40 -18.90
C GLN A 295 29.77 8.22 -17.38
N LEU A 296 28.59 8.11 -16.79
CA LEU A 296 28.39 7.82 -15.37
C LEU A 296 28.99 6.45 -15.02
N ARG A 297 28.71 5.42 -15.83
CA ARG A 297 29.32 4.08 -15.67
C ARG A 297 30.84 4.13 -15.75
N SER A 298 31.38 4.81 -16.75
CA SER A 298 32.84 4.98 -16.92
C SER A 298 33.47 5.71 -15.74
N PHE A 299 32.81 6.72 -15.18
CA PHE A 299 33.29 7.47 -14.02
C PHE A 299 33.46 6.57 -12.78
N TYR A 300 32.51 5.65 -12.54
CA TYR A 300 32.59 4.69 -11.43
C TYR A 300 33.43 3.45 -11.74
N GLY A 301 34.08 3.39 -12.90
CA GLY A 301 34.98 2.29 -13.27
C GLY A 301 34.28 1.02 -13.72
N MET A 302 33.00 1.10 -14.11
CA MET A 302 32.27 -0.06 -14.65
C MET A 302 32.82 -0.42 -16.04
N LYS A 303 33.02 -1.71 -16.28
CA LYS A 303 33.39 -2.25 -17.60
C LYS A 303 32.20 -2.20 -18.55
N THR A 304 32.47 -2.24 -19.85
CA THR A 304 31.44 -2.12 -20.91
C THR A 304 30.34 -3.19 -20.83
N ASN A 305 30.66 -4.38 -20.30
CA ASN A 305 29.74 -5.50 -20.14
C ASN A 305 29.04 -5.53 -18.77
N GLU A 306 29.30 -4.55 -17.90
CA GLU A 306 28.72 -4.49 -16.56
C GLU A 306 27.44 -3.65 -16.55
N THR A 307 26.50 -4.09 -15.73
CA THR A 307 25.25 -3.39 -15.47
C THR A 307 25.04 -3.31 -13.97
N GLY A 308 24.25 -2.33 -13.53
CA GLY A 308 23.94 -2.19 -12.12
C GLY A 308 23.27 -0.87 -11.78
N VAL A 309 23.09 -0.61 -10.50
CA VAL A 309 22.52 0.64 -9.99
C VAL A 309 23.41 1.27 -8.93
N LEU A 310 23.46 2.59 -8.89
CA LEU A 310 24.27 3.36 -7.94
C LEU A 310 23.51 3.54 -6.63
N ILE A 311 24.13 3.26 -5.49
CA ILE A 311 23.56 3.60 -4.18
C ILE A 311 23.72 5.11 -3.93
N CYS A 312 22.61 5.82 -3.82
CA CYS A 312 22.56 7.25 -3.57
C CYS A 312 22.34 7.60 -2.09
N LYS A 313 21.64 6.74 -1.36
CA LYS A 313 21.33 6.96 0.05
C LYS A 313 21.23 5.62 0.76
N ILE A 314 21.67 5.59 2.02
CA ILE A 314 21.49 4.45 2.91
C ILE A 314 20.83 4.93 4.19
N ARG A 315 19.72 4.29 4.58
CA ARG A 315 19.03 4.62 5.83
C ARG A 315 19.90 4.25 7.03
N PRO A 316 20.02 5.13 8.03
CA PRO A 316 20.68 4.80 9.29
C PRO A 316 20.04 3.58 9.96
N LEU A 317 20.77 2.97 10.90
CA LEU A 317 20.31 1.84 11.73
C LEU A 317 20.00 0.54 10.95
N THR A 318 20.33 0.49 9.66
CA THR A 318 20.28 -0.74 8.85
C THR A 318 21.63 -1.45 8.83
N ASP A 319 21.64 -2.76 8.62
CA ASP A 319 22.89 -3.50 8.37
C ASP A 319 23.59 -3.00 7.10
N SER A 320 22.82 -2.56 6.09
CA SER A 320 23.33 -1.85 4.91
C SER A 320 24.20 -0.65 5.28
N ALA A 321 23.81 0.17 6.26
CA ALA A 321 24.58 1.34 6.68
C ALA A 321 25.96 0.99 7.27
N GLN A 322 26.14 -0.24 7.76
CA GLN A 322 27.41 -0.70 8.32
C GLN A 322 28.34 -1.30 7.27
N LYS A 323 27.80 -1.80 6.16
CA LYS A 323 28.54 -2.63 5.18
C LYS A 323 28.63 -2.02 3.79
N LEU A 324 27.59 -1.31 3.36
CA LEU A 324 27.52 -0.58 2.11
C LEU A 324 27.94 0.87 2.30
N LYS A 325 28.28 1.54 1.21
CA LYS A 325 28.58 2.97 1.17
C LYS A 325 27.78 3.61 0.06
N GLU A 326 27.43 4.89 0.27
CA GLU A 326 27.01 5.72 -0.86
C GLU A 326 28.09 5.67 -1.94
N HIS A 327 27.65 5.67 -3.20
CA HIS A 327 28.48 5.50 -4.38
C HIS A 327 29.00 4.08 -4.69
N ASP A 328 28.63 3.07 -3.90
CA ASP A 328 28.76 1.69 -4.36
C ASP A 328 27.80 1.45 -5.54
N VAL A 329 28.24 0.66 -6.53
CA VAL A 329 27.35 0.20 -7.61
C VAL A 329 26.97 -1.25 -7.34
N ILE A 330 25.67 -1.52 -7.23
CA ILE A 330 25.15 -2.88 -7.09
C ILE A 330 25.12 -3.53 -8.47
N LEU A 331 25.90 -4.58 -8.64
CA LEU A 331 26.00 -5.35 -9.89
C LEU A 331 25.13 -6.61 -9.84
N GLU A 332 25.06 -7.25 -8.68
CA GLU A 332 24.36 -8.53 -8.48
C GLU A 332 23.68 -8.59 -7.12
N ILE A 333 22.50 -9.22 -7.04
CA ILE A 333 21.79 -9.52 -5.79
C ILE A 333 21.36 -11.00 -5.83
N ASP A 334 21.83 -11.80 -4.86
CA ASP A 334 21.63 -13.24 -4.76
C ASP A 334 21.89 -13.98 -6.08
N GLY A 335 23.00 -13.64 -6.74
CA GLY A 335 23.41 -14.22 -8.02
C GLY A 335 22.60 -13.73 -9.23
N GLN A 336 21.65 -12.81 -9.05
CA GLN A 336 20.93 -12.19 -10.16
C GLN A 336 21.63 -10.88 -10.57
N VAL A 337 22.01 -10.79 -11.85
CA VAL A 337 22.60 -9.57 -12.43
C VAL A 337 21.55 -8.46 -12.47
N VAL A 338 21.90 -7.31 -11.88
CA VAL A 338 21.06 -6.11 -11.84
C VAL A 338 21.32 -5.28 -13.09
N GLY A 339 20.25 -4.92 -13.80
CA GLY A 339 20.29 -4.06 -14.98
C GLY A 339 20.58 -2.60 -14.63
N ASN A 340 20.96 -1.81 -15.63
CA ASN A 340 21.19 -0.36 -15.46
C ASN A 340 19.92 0.40 -15.05
N ASP A 341 18.76 -0.17 -15.31
CA ASP A 341 17.42 0.28 -14.96
C ASP A 341 16.94 -0.23 -13.59
N GLY A 342 17.77 -0.99 -12.85
CA GLY A 342 17.40 -1.59 -11.58
C GLY A 342 16.53 -2.84 -11.69
N THR A 343 16.44 -3.45 -12.88
CA THR A 343 15.67 -4.69 -13.05
C THR A 343 16.54 -5.94 -13.00
N VAL A 344 15.95 -7.09 -12.67
CA VAL A 344 16.54 -8.43 -12.76
C VAL A 344 15.68 -9.30 -13.68
N VAL A 345 16.22 -10.44 -14.11
CA VAL A 345 15.47 -11.41 -14.91
C VAL A 345 14.38 -12.05 -14.06
N PHE A 346 13.13 -12.02 -14.52
CA PHE A 346 11.99 -12.59 -13.80
C PHE A 346 11.64 -13.99 -14.33
N ARG A 347 11.09 -14.07 -15.54
CA ARG A 347 10.75 -15.31 -16.25
C ARG A 347 10.86 -15.09 -17.75
N ASN A 348 11.27 -16.11 -18.50
CA ASN A 348 11.45 -16.04 -19.95
C ASN A 348 12.26 -14.81 -20.39
N ARG A 349 11.61 -13.81 -20.99
CA ARG A 349 12.22 -12.54 -21.43
C ARG A 349 11.74 -11.33 -20.61
N GLU A 350 10.95 -11.56 -19.56
CA GLU A 350 10.44 -10.51 -18.67
C GLU A 350 11.50 -10.12 -17.63
N ARG A 351 11.49 -8.83 -17.29
CA ARG A 351 12.36 -8.23 -16.27
C ARG A 351 11.48 -7.54 -15.23
N ILE A 352 11.95 -7.51 -13.99
CA ILE A 352 11.22 -6.95 -12.85
C ILE A 352 12.18 -6.17 -11.95
N SER A 353 11.70 -5.19 -11.17
CA SER A 353 12.55 -4.52 -10.16
C SER A 353 13.29 -5.55 -9.29
N PHE A 354 14.57 -5.28 -8.96
CA PHE A 354 15.33 -6.14 -8.05
C PHE A 354 14.68 -6.24 -6.65
N ASP A 355 13.79 -5.31 -6.27
CA ASP A 355 13.00 -5.38 -5.03
C ASP A 355 12.17 -6.66 -4.93
N TYR A 356 11.80 -7.27 -6.06
CA TYR A 356 11.16 -8.59 -6.09
C TYR A 356 12.03 -9.69 -5.47
N VAL A 357 13.36 -9.57 -5.57
CA VAL A 357 14.27 -10.52 -4.91
C VAL A 357 14.19 -10.36 -3.38
N LEU A 358 14.09 -9.11 -2.90
CA LEU A 358 13.97 -8.78 -1.48
C LEU A 358 12.63 -9.26 -0.92
N SER A 359 11.52 -9.10 -1.66
CA SER A 359 10.19 -9.48 -1.18
C SER A 359 9.98 -10.99 -1.00
N ARG A 360 10.91 -11.82 -1.50
CA ARG A 360 10.92 -13.27 -1.24
C ARG A 360 11.65 -13.67 0.03
N LYS A 361 12.32 -12.73 0.69
CA LYS A 361 13.09 -12.93 1.92
C LYS A 361 12.23 -12.70 3.15
N PHE A 362 12.67 -13.24 4.28
CA PHE A 362 12.11 -12.98 5.60
C PHE A 362 13.03 -12.04 6.39
N ALA A 363 12.49 -11.42 7.44
CA ALA A 363 13.29 -10.61 8.36
C ALA A 363 14.47 -11.43 8.92
N GLY A 364 15.67 -10.83 8.88
CA GLY A 364 16.91 -11.47 9.33
C GLY A 364 17.60 -12.35 8.28
N ASP A 365 16.99 -12.54 7.10
CA ASP A 365 17.65 -13.24 6.00
C ASP A 365 18.85 -12.42 5.49
N LYS A 366 19.92 -13.13 5.15
CA LYS A 366 21.11 -12.55 4.51
C LYS A 366 20.98 -12.58 3.00
N ILE A 367 21.48 -11.52 2.38
CA ILE A 367 21.46 -11.28 0.94
C ILE A 367 22.91 -11.10 0.48
N GLU A 368 23.32 -11.90 -0.50
CA GLU A 368 24.62 -11.75 -1.14
C GLU A 368 24.54 -10.65 -2.19
N MET A 369 25.33 -9.60 -2.03
CA MET A 369 25.42 -8.49 -2.97
C MET A 369 26.80 -8.46 -3.63
N GLY A 370 26.82 -8.53 -4.95
CA GLY A 370 27.99 -8.21 -5.76
C GLY A 370 28.01 -6.72 -6.03
N ILE A 371 29.02 -6.02 -5.54
CA ILE A 371 29.14 -4.57 -5.70
C ILE A 371 30.45 -4.16 -6.38
N LEU A 372 30.47 -2.97 -6.94
CA LEU A 372 31.65 -2.25 -7.37
C LEU A 372 31.89 -1.08 -6.40
N ARG A 373 33.08 -1.04 -5.79
CA ARG A 373 33.51 0.04 -4.91
C ARG A 373 34.88 0.53 -5.36
N ASN A 374 35.00 1.81 -5.70
CA ASN A 374 36.24 2.40 -6.23
C ASN A 374 36.82 1.63 -7.43
N GLY A 375 35.97 1.09 -8.30
CA GLY A 375 36.37 0.28 -9.47
C GLY A 375 36.77 -1.18 -9.15
N GLU A 376 36.74 -1.59 -7.88
CA GLU A 376 37.02 -2.97 -7.48
C GLU A 376 35.74 -3.74 -7.19
N ARG A 377 35.63 -4.96 -7.74
CA ARG A 377 34.51 -5.86 -7.48
C ARG A 377 34.68 -6.54 -6.13
N MET A 378 33.62 -6.59 -5.35
CA MET A 378 33.59 -7.34 -4.10
C MET A 378 32.21 -7.92 -3.82
N LYS A 379 32.17 -8.95 -2.97
CA LYS A 379 30.94 -9.54 -2.47
C LYS A 379 30.73 -9.14 -1.01
N ILE A 380 29.51 -8.76 -0.67
CA ILE A 380 29.12 -8.36 0.68
C ILE A 380 27.84 -9.08 1.06
N MET A 381 27.76 -9.58 2.29
CA MET A 381 26.54 -10.15 2.86
C MET A 381 25.84 -9.11 3.71
N VAL A 382 24.63 -8.72 3.31
CA VAL A 382 23.80 -7.76 4.03
C VAL A 382 22.55 -8.44 4.57
N GLU A 383 22.21 -8.17 5.82
CA GLU A 383 20.99 -8.65 6.47
C GLU A 383 19.83 -7.72 6.14
N ALA A 384 18.70 -8.29 5.70
CA ALA A 384 17.51 -7.55 5.35
C ALA A 384 16.49 -7.60 6.51
N GLN A 385 15.92 -6.44 6.83
CA GLN A 385 14.96 -6.29 7.93
C GLN A 385 13.84 -5.32 7.54
N PRO A 386 12.64 -5.46 8.14
CA PRO A 386 11.59 -4.45 7.99
C PRO A 386 12.09 -3.08 8.44
N LEU A 387 11.64 -2.03 7.75
CA LEU A 387 12.14 -0.69 7.97
C LEU A 387 11.28 0.03 8.99
N LYS A 388 11.91 0.51 10.06
CA LYS A 388 11.27 1.40 11.01
C LYS A 388 11.30 2.84 10.46
N HIS A 389 10.14 3.45 10.35
CA HIS A 389 9.98 4.85 9.97
C HIS A 389 9.98 5.74 11.20
N LEU A 390 10.60 6.92 11.12
CA LEU A 390 10.54 7.90 12.21
C LEU A 390 9.12 8.36 12.50
N VAL A 391 8.35 8.56 11.43
CA VAL A 391 6.92 8.86 11.45
C VAL A 391 6.22 7.69 10.78
N PRO A 392 5.50 6.85 11.53
CA PRO A 392 4.78 5.71 10.97
C PRO A 392 3.81 6.14 9.86
N ILE A 393 3.83 5.43 8.73
CA ILE A 393 3.00 5.75 7.55
C ILE A 393 1.55 5.29 7.75
N GLN A 394 1.37 4.09 8.28
CA GLN A 394 0.05 3.53 8.60
C GLN A 394 0.11 2.86 9.96
N GLN A 395 -0.97 3.02 10.72
CA GLN A 395 -1.17 2.40 12.01
C GLN A 395 -2.65 2.05 12.11
N TYR A 396 -2.93 0.77 11.93
CA TYR A 396 -4.24 0.17 12.10
C TYR A 396 -4.19 -0.76 13.31
N ASP A 397 -5.35 -1.08 13.88
CA ASP A 397 -5.50 -2.04 14.98
C ASP A 397 -4.71 -1.66 16.25
N LEU A 398 -4.29 -0.39 16.35
CA LEU A 398 -3.49 0.16 17.43
C LEU A 398 -4.15 1.44 17.95
N LEU A 399 -4.23 1.56 19.27
CA LEU A 399 -4.62 2.82 19.91
C LEU A 399 -3.44 3.80 19.90
N PRO A 400 -3.65 5.07 19.51
CA PRO A 400 -2.59 6.07 19.55
C PRO A 400 -2.09 6.27 20.97
N ARG A 401 -0.77 6.27 21.16
CA ARG A 401 -0.17 6.56 22.46
C ARG A 401 -0.22 8.05 22.72
N TYR A 402 -0.58 8.44 23.93
CA TYR A 402 -0.61 9.84 24.32
C TYR A 402 -0.25 10.02 25.79
N PHE A 403 0.15 11.24 26.14
CA PHE A 403 0.42 11.65 27.51
C PHE A 403 -0.10 13.06 27.72
N ILE A 404 -0.83 13.29 28.82
CA ILE A 404 -1.38 14.59 29.17
C ILE A 404 -0.73 15.10 30.46
N TYR A 405 -0.21 16.32 30.43
CA TYR A 405 0.34 16.98 31.61
C TYR A 405 -0.09 18.45 31.66
N ALA A 406 -0.78 18.85 32.72
CA ALA A 406 -1.31 20.21 32.89
C ALA A 406 -2.09 20.72 31.64
N GLY A 407 -2.91 19.85 31.05
CA GLY A 407 -3.69 20.13 29.83
C GLY A 407 -2.91 20.09 28.52
N LEU A 408 -1.59 19.96 28.53
CA LEU A 408 -0.77 19.78 27.33
C LEU A 408 -0.86 18.32 26.86
N VAL A 409 -1.29 18.10 25.61
CA VAL A 409 -1.48 16.77 25.04
C VAL A 409 -0.32 16.42 24.12
N PHE A 410 0.47 15.42 24.49
CA PHE A 410 1.59 14.92 23.71
C PHE A 410 1.24 13.59 23.04
N THR A 411 1.63 13.45 21.77
CA THR A 411 1.47 12.21 20.99
C THR A 411 2.67 12.03 20.05
N PRO A 412 3.10 10.79 19.74
CA PRO A 412 3.99 10.55 18.62
C PRO A 412 3.33 10.98 17.31
N LEU A 413 4.06 11.72 16.49
CA LEU A 413 3.64 12.07 15.14
C LEU A 413 3.56 10.80 14.28
N SER A 414 2.42 10.61 13.64
CA SER A 414 2.16 9.56 12.66
C SER A 414 1.50 10.18 11.42
N GLN A 415 1.58 9.55 10.26
CA GLN A 415 0.79 10.02 9.11
C GLN A 415 -0.73 9.89 9.34
N PRO A 416 -1.25 8.87 10.04
CA PRO A 416 -2.66 8.86 10.47
C PRO A 416 -3.08 10.11 11.27
N TYR A 417 -2.20 10.66 12.11
CA TYR A 417 -2.44 11.96 12.75
C TYR A 417 -2.56 13.09 11.72
N LEU A 418 -1.70 13.12 10.70
CA LEU A 418 -1.77 14.11 9.63
C LEU A 418 -3.02 13.95 8.77
N HIS A 419 -3.49 12.72 8.55
CA HIS A 419 -4.71 12.45 7.79
C HIS A 419 -5.98 13.02 8.45
N GLU A 420 -5.97 13.35 9.74
CA GLU A 420 -7.08 14.06 10.40
C GLU A 420 -7.25 15.50 9.88
N TYR A 421 -6.25 16.07 9.18
CA TYR A 421 -6.38 17.35 8.46
C TYR A 421 -7.17 17.24 7.13
N GLY A 422 -7.67 16.05 6.79
CA GLY A 422 -8.49 15.76 5.61
C GLY A 422 -7.70 15.10 4.46
N ASP A 423 -8.39 14.83 3.36
CA ASP A 423 -7.82 14.11 2.20
C ASP A 423 -6.59 14.85 1.60
N ASP A 424 -6.59 16.18 1.65
CA ASP A 424 -5.48 17.04 1.21
C ASP A 424 -4.51 17.42 2.35
N TRP A 425 -4.31 16.51 3.30
CA TRP A 425 -3.43 16.71 4.46
C TRP A 425 -2.03 17.22 4.10
N TYR A 426 -1.52 16.85 2.93
CA TYR A 426 -0.22 17.30 2.44
C TYR A 426 -0.12 18.83 2.37
N ASN A 427 -1.21 19.49 1.98
CA ASN A 427 -1.30 20.94 1.86
C ASN A 427 -1.96 21.62 3.07
N THR A 428 -2.83 20.91 3.80
CA THR A 428 -3.58 21.51 4.92
C THR A 428 -2.90 21.35 6.28
N SER A 429 -2.03 20.35 6.46
CA SER A 429 -1.29 20.14 7.71
C SER A 429 -0.12 21.11 7.86
N PRO A 430 0.35 21.38 9.11
CA PRO A 430 1.50 22.25 9.33
C PRO A 430 2.75 21.77 8.58
N ARG A 431 3.35 22.65 7.77
CA ARG A 431 4.43 22.27 6.83
C ARG A 431 5.60 21.55 7.50
N ARG A 432 6.00 21.96 8.71
CA ARG A 432 7.09 21.31 9.45
C ARG A 432 6.77 19.87 9.85
N LEU A 433 5.51 19.57 10.18
CA LEU A 433 5.09 18.20 10.52
C LEU A 433 5.05 17.34 9.25
N CYS A 434 4.50 17.88 8.16
CA CYS A 434 4.50 17.23 6.84
C CYS A 434 5.93 16.92 6.36
N ASP A 435 6.85 17.90 6.41
CA ASP A 435 8.26 17.69 6.06
C ASP A 435 8.92 16.60 6.93
N ARG A 436 8.63 16.58 8.25
CA ARG A 436 9.15 15.56 9.16
C ARG A 436 8.57 14.17 8.86
N ALA A 437 7.32 14.09 8.45
CA ALA A 437 6.65 12.84 8.11
C ALA A 437 7.15 12.21 6.80
N LEU A 438 7.50 13.05 5.81
CA LEU A 438 7.92 12.59 4.49
C LEU A 438 9.42 12.36 4.37
N MET A 439 10.23 13.17 5.07
CA MET A 439 11.70 13.18 4.91
C MET A 439 12.45 12.73 6.16
N GLY A 440 11.75 12.55 7.29
CA GLY A 440 12.36 12.22 8.56
C GLY A 440 12.83 10.76 8.65
N GLU A 441 14.04 10.57 9.17
CA GLU A 441 14.64 9.25 9.40
C GLU A 441 15.07 9.11 10.86
N GLN A 442 14.96 7.90 11.38
CA GLN A 442 15.49 7.56 12.71
C GLN A 442 17.02 7.63 12.67
N GLN A 443 17.59 8.23 13.70
CA GLN A 443 19.03 8.35 13.92
C GLN A 443 19.51 7.48 15.08
N ILE A 444 18.59 7.15 15.99
CA ILE A 444 18.79 6.22 17.10
C ILE A 444 17.60 5.25 17.15
N GLU A 445 17.83 4.07 17.73
CA GLU A 445 16.81 3.05 17.88
C GLU A 445 15.60 3.61 18.67
N ASP A 446 14.40 3.25 18.22
CA ASP A 446 13.12 3.66 18.79
C ASP A 446 12.93 5.19 18.90
N GLN A 447 13.63 5.97 18.07
CA GLN A 447 13.40 7.41 17.97
C GLN A 447 11.99 7.71 17.45
N GLU A 448 11.31 8.64 18.12
CA GLU A 448 10.01 9.15 17.70
C GLU A 448 9.99 10.67 17.59
N ALA A 449 9.21 11.20 16.66
CA ALA A 449 8.90 12.62 16.60
C ALA A 449 7.69 12.92 17.51
N VAL A 450 7.92 13.34 18.75
CA VAL A 450 6.83 13.72 19.67
C VAL A 450 6.35 15.13 19.37
N ILE A 451 5.04 15.31 19.26
CA ILE A 451 4.40 16.61 19.05
C ILE A 451 3.53 16.99 20.26
N LEU A 452 3.39 18.30 20.47
CA LEU A 452 2.30 18.85 21.26
C LEU A 452 1.11 19.00 20.30
N SER A 453 0.09 18.17 20.47
CA SER A 453 -1.06 18.11 19.57
C SER A 453 -2.08 19.22 19.86
N GLN A 454 -2.39 19.43 21.14
CA GLN A 454 -3.36 20.42 21.58
C GLN A 454 -3.12 20.81 23.05
N VAL A 455 -3.75 21.92 23.46
CA VAL A 455 -3.78 22.39 24.85
C VAL A 455 -5.23 22.46 25.33
N LEU A 456 -5.57 21.57 26.27
CA LEU A 456 -6.84 21.60 27.00
C LEU A 456 -6.77 22.77 27.99
N GLN A 457 -7.52 23.83 27.71
CA GLN A 457 -7.44 25.09 28.45
C GLN A 457 -7.75 24.89 29.94
N ASP A 458 -6.84 25.38 30.78
CA ASP A 458 -6.97 25.39 32.23
C ASP A 458 -6.16 26.56 32.82
N SER A 459 -6.51 27.02 34.03
CA SER A 459 -5.76 28.06 34.74
C SER A 459 -4.26 27.75 34.87
N THR A 460 -3.88 26.48 34.94
CA THR A 460 -2.49 26.00 35.07
C THR A 460 -1.66 26.23 33.80
N ASN A 461 -2.29 26.36 32.63
CA ASN A 461 -1.64 26.56 31.33
C ASN A 461 -1.98 27.90 30.66
N ALA A 462 -2.45 28.87 31.45
CA ALA A 462 -2.76 30.21 30.96
C ALA A 462 -1.58 30.86 30.21
N GLY A 463 -1.84 31.37 29.01
CA GLY A 463 -0.84 31.94 28.10
C GLY A 463 -0.16 30.92 27.16
N HIS A 464 -0.52 29.64 27.24
CA HIS A 464 -0.02 28.58 26.38
C HIS A 464 -1.09 27.92 25.48
N GLU A 465 -2.31 28.48 25.47
CA GLU A 465 -3.47 27.93 24.78
C GLU A 465 -3.29 27.87 23.25
N ALA A 466 -2.47 28.76 22.68
CA ALA A 466 -2.22 28.90 21.25
C ALA A 466 -0.85 28.34 20.80
N LEU A 467 -0.26 27.40 21.55
CA LEU A 467 1.03 26.79 21.20
C LEU A 467 0.96 25.82 20.01
N CYS A 468 -0.23 25.36 19.62
CA CYS A 468 -0.45 24.29 18.64
C CYS A 468 -1.09 24.81 17.36
#